data_AF-A0A9D1NJM4-F1
#
_entry.id   AF-A0A9D1NJM4-F1
#
_cell.length_a   1.000
_cell.length_b   1.000
_cell.length_c   1.000
_cell.angle_alpha   90.00
_cell.angle_beta   90.00
_cell.angle_gamma   90.00
#
_symmetry.space_group_name_H-M   'P 1'
#
loop_
_entity.id
_entity.type
_entity.pdbx_description
1 polymer ?
#
loop_
_entity_poly.entity_id
_entity_poly.type
_entity_poly.pdbx_seq_one_letter_code
_entity_poly.pdbx_strand_id
1 'polypeptide(L)'
;NNSECHTLLINANSASGTYPAIAVRGNASQTQHEASVSKVSADQIFYMRQRGLTEAEAMSLAVNGFVNDLVKEFPMEYSVELKRLIEMEMEGSVG
;
A
#
# COMPACT_ATOMS: atom_id res chain seq x y z
N ASN A 1 0.59 -22.36 -4.44
CA ASN A 1 -0.04 -21.42 -3.49
C ASN A 1 0.90 -20.24 -3.33
N ASN A 2 0.48 -19.04 -3.69
CA ASN A 2 1.32 -17.83 -3.64
C ASN A 2 0.69 -16.85 -2.64
N SER A 3 1.50 -16.30 -1.74
CA SER A 3 1.06 -15.35 -0.72
C SER A 3 1.94 -14.11 -0.79
N GLU A 4 1.37 -13.00 -1.24
CA GLU A 4 2.09 -11.74 -1.43
C GLU A 4 1.67 -10.72 -0.37
N CYS A 5 2.65 -10.16 0.33
CA CYS A 5 2.46 -9.13 1.35
C CYS A 5 3.18 -7.85 0.93
N HIS A 6 2.43 -6.80 0.66
CA HIS A 6 2.99 -5.48 0.38
C HIS A 6 2.73 -4.54 1.57
N THR A 7 3.75 -3.83 2.03
CA THR A 7 3.64 -2.80 3.08
C THR A 7 4.13 -1.46 2.54
N LEU A 8 3.37 -0.40 2.80
CA LEU A 8 3.78 0.99 2.54
C LEU A 8 4.01 1.75 3.85
N LEU A 9 5.23 2.29 4.04
CA LEU A 9 5.60 3.14 5.17
C LEU A 9 5.52 4.62 4.77
N ILE A 10 4.71 5.39 5.48
CA ILE A 10 4.35 6.77 5.13
C ILE A 10 5.22 7.80 5.89
N ASN A 11 5.43 7.60 7.19
CA ASN A 11 6.16 8.53 8.06
C ASN A 11 7.52 7.99 8.54
N ALA A 12 8.42 8.86 8.99
CA ALA A 12 9.75 8.48 9.50
C ALA A 12 9.70 7.58 10.76
N ASN A 13 8.62 7.69 11.55
CA ASN A 13 8.39 6.87 12.75
C ASN A 13 7.59 5.58 12.44
N SER A 14 7.23 5.33 11.18
CA SER A 14 6.46 4.14 10.82
C SER A 14 7.34 2.91 10.88
N ALA A 15 6.88 1.88 11.56
CA ALA A 15 7.49 0.55 11.54
C ALA A 15 6.46 -0.48 11.09
N SER A 16 6.88 -1.44 10.27
CA SER A 16 6.07 -2.59 9.91
C SER A 16 6.82 -3.87 10.23
N GLY A 17 6.13 -4.84 10.83
CA GLY A 17 6.64 -6.18 11.09
C GLY A 17 5.78 -7.20 10.35
N THR A 18 6.37 -7.85 9.34
CA THR A 18 5.72 -8.95 8.61
C THR A 18 6.28 -10.27 9.13
N TYR A 19 5.45 -11.11 9.76
CA TYR A 19 5.82 -12.41 10.32
C TYR A 19 5.09 -13.54 9.57
N PRO A 20 5.62 -14.01 8.43
CA PRO A 20 4.96 -15.08 7.69
C PRO A 20 5.12 -16.44 8.39
N ALA A 21 4.03 -17.20 8.49
CA ALA A 21 4.02 -18.58 8.95
C ALA A 21 3.44 -19.49 7.87
N ILE A 22 4.24 -20.44 7.39
CA ILE A 22 3.84 -21.37 6.33
C ILE A 22 3.88 -22.80 6.90
N ALA A 23 2.71 -23.44 7.03
CA ALA A 23 2.59 -24.83 7.43
C ALA A 23 2.03 -25.66 6.26
N VAL A 24 2.83 -26.61 5.75
CA VAL A 24 2.46 -27.43 4.59
C VAL A 24 2.45 -28.90 5.00
N ARG A 25 1.35 -29.61 4.70
CA ARG A 25 1.24 -31.07 4.88
C ARG A 25 0.98 -31.73 3.51
N GLY A 26 1.90 -32.56 3.05
CA GLY A 26 1.81 -33.30 1.77
C GLY A 26 3.16 -33.32 1.03
N ASN A 27 3.38 -34.34 0.18
CA ASN A 27 4.68 -34.60 -0.46
C ASN A 27 4.86 -33.90 -1.83
N ALA A 28 3.88 -33.11 -2.29
CA ALA A 28 3.89 -32.52 -3.64
C ALA A 28 3.19 -31.14 -3.69
N SER A 29 3.62 -30.21 -2.84
CA SER A 29 3.08 -28.84 -2.81
C SER A 29 4.16 -27.78 -2.98
N GLN A 30 4.03 -26.93 -3.99
CA GLN A 30 4.81 -25.70 -4.15
C GLN A 30 4.09 -24.53 -3.47
N THR A 31 4.78 -23.92 -2.50
CA THR A 31 4.30 -22.73 -1.77
C THR A 31 5.37 -21.64 -1.88
N GLN A 32 4.97 -20.44 -2.31
CA GLN A 32 5.84 -19.28 -2.45
C GLN A 32 5.26 -18.12 -1.63
N HIS A 33 6.14 -17.38 -0.95
CA HIS A 33 5.77 -16.20 -0.19
C HIS A 33 6.71 -15.06 -0.55
N GLU A 34 6.13 -13.92 -0.90
CA GLU A 34 6.85 -12.70 -1.21
C GLU A 34 6.35 -11.59 -0.27
N ALA A 35 7.29 -10.89 0.35
CA ALA A 35 7.00 -9.76 1.21
C ALA A 35 7.89 -8.59 0.83
N SER A 36 7.26 -7.48 0.44
CA SER A 36 7.94 -6.27 -0.03
C SER A 36 7.53 -5.08 0.82
N VAL A 37 8.52 -4.40 1.41
CA VAL A 37 8.32 -3.16 2.19
C VAL A 37 8.79 -1.99 1.35
N SER A 38 7.87 -1.09 1.02
CA SER A 38 8.14 0.14 0.31
C SER A 38 7.97 1.32 1.26
N LYS A 39 8.90 2.28 1.21
CA LYS A 39 8.75 3.57 1.89
C LYS A 39 8.37 4.62 0.86
N VAL A 40 7.43 5.51 1.20
CA VAL A 40 7.17 6.68 0.34
C VAL A 40 8.45 7.49 0.25
N SER A 41 9.01 7.60 -0.95
CA SER A 41 10.28 8.27 -1.17
C SER A 41 10.11 9.78 -1.06
N ALA A 42 10.95 10.43 -0.25
CA ALA A 42 11.00 11.89 -0.17
C ALA A 42 11.27 12.52 -1.55
N ASP A 43 12.03 11.84 -2.41
CA ASP A 43 12.29 12.30 -3.78
C ASP A 43 11.04 12.22 -4.67
N GLN A 44 10.20 11.19 -4.49
CA GLN A 44 8.93 11.08 -5.21
C GLN A 44 7.96 12.19 -4.78
N ILE A 45 7.86 12.45 -3.48
CA ILE A 45 7.04 13.55 -2.95
C ILE A 45 7.59 14.89 -3.43
N PHE A 46 8.90 15.10 -3.37
CA PHE A 46 9.53 16.31 -3.87
C PHE A 46 9.26 16.55 -5.37
N TYR A 47 9.37 15.50 -6.19
CA TYR A 47 9.07 15.55 -7.62
C TYR A 47 7.60 15.86 -7.93
N MET A 48 6.67 15.32 -7.15
CA MET A 48 5.24 15.63 -7.24
C MET A 48 4.96 17.07 -6.81
N ARG A 49 5.62 17.55 -5.75
CA ARG A 49 5.52 18.93 -5.28
C ARG A 49 6.05 19.94 -6.29
N GLN A 50 7.14 19.61 -7.00
CA GLN A 50 7.64 20.42 -8.11
C GLN A 50 6.64 20.55 -9.26
N ARG A 51 5.67 19.63 -9.38
CA ARG A 51 4.56 19.71 -10.36
C ARG A 51 3.36 20.49 -9.85
N GLY A 52 3.46 21.11 -8.68
CA GLY A 52 2.39 21.92 -8.10
C GLY A 52 1.43 21.15 -7.18
N LEU A 53 1.70 19.87 -6.88
CA LEU A 53 0.95 19.14 -5.86
C LEU A 53 1.38 19.60 -4.47
N THR A 54 0.43 19.74 -3.56
CA THR A 54 0.73 19.86 -2.14
C THR A 54 1.33 18.56 -1.62
N GLU A 55 1.99 18.62 -0.47
CA GLU A 55 2.56 17.43 0.17
C GLU A 55 1.47 16.37 0.50
N ALA A 56 0.30 16.83 0.95
CA ALA A 56 -0.84 15.97 1.21
C ALA A 56 -1.38 15.31 -0.07
N GLU A 57 -1.50 16.05 -1.17
CA GLU A 57 -1.92 15.50 -2.46
C GLU A 57 -0.90 14.51 -3.03
N ALA A 58 0.39 14.80 -2.90
CA ALA A 58 1.46 13.90 -3.32
C ALA A 58 1.45 12.59 -2.51
N MET A 59 1.21 12.69 -1.20
CA MET A 59 1.08 11.53 -0.33
C MET A 59 -0.15 10.69 -0.69
N SER A 60 -1.30 11.35 -0.86
CA SER A 60 -2.54 10.71 -1.30
C SER A 60 -2.37 10.00 -2.63
N LEU A 61 -1.67 10.61 -3.60
CA LEU A 61 -1.41 10.00 -4.89
C LEU A 61 -0.51 8.75 -4.78
N ALA A 62 0.52 8.79 -3.92
CA ALA A 62 1.41 7.65 -3.69
C ALA A 62 0.67 6.48 -3.05
N VAL A 63 -0.17 6.73 -2.05
CA VAL A 63 -0.98 5.70 -1.39
C VAL A 63 -2.04 5.15 -2.34
N ASN A 64 -2.77 6.02 -3.05
CA ASN A 64 -3.75 5.57 -4.04
C ASN A 64 -3.11 4.70 -5.13
N GLY A 65 -1.90 5.03 -5.58
CA GLY A 65 -1.13 4.20 -6.51
C GLY A 65 -0.82 2.80 -5.96
N PHE A 66 -0.47 2.71 -4.67
CA PHE A 66 -0.18 1.45 -3.98
C PHE A 66 -1.44 0.58 -3.81
N VAL A 67 -2.58 1.17 -3.45
CA VAL A 67 -3.84 0.44 -3.23
C VAL A 67 -4.59 0.17 -4.55
N ASN A 68 -4.16 0.78 -5.67
CA ASN A 68 -4.85 0.67 -6.97
C ASN A 68 -5.02 -0.79 -7.45
N ASP A 69 -4.01 -1.63 -7.24
CA ASP A 69 -4.09 -3.04 -7.65
C ASP A 69 -5.06 -3.83 -6.77
N LEU A 70 -5.19 -3.49 -5.48
CA LEU A 70 -6.25 -4.02 -4.63
C LEU A 70 -7.63 -3.57 -5.14
N VAL A 71 -7.80 -2.27 -5.44
CA VAL A 71 -9.09 -1.72 -5.89
C VAL A 71 -9.59 -2.38 -7.18
N LYS A 72 -8.69 -2.77 -8.10
CA LYS A 72 -9.04 -3.46 -9.36
C LYS A 72 -9.62 -4.86 -9.15
N GLU A 73 -9.28 -5.52 -8.04
CA GLU A 73 -9.82 -6.84 -7.70
C GLU A 73 -11.23 -6.75 -7.10
N PHE A 74 -11.68 -5.56 -6.69
CA PHE A 74 -13.03 -5.34 -6.17
C PHE A 74 -14.02 -4.98 -7.30
N PRO A 75 -15.30 -5.39 -7.17
CA PRO A 75 -16.33 -4.99 -8.12
C PRO A 75 -16.45 -3.45 -8.19
N MET A 76 -16.62 -2.93 -9.41
CA MET A 76 -16.68 -1.49 -9.70
C MET A 76 -17.69 -0.74 -8.82
N GLU A 77 -18.80 -1.38 -8.47
CA GLU A 77 -19.86 -0.85 -7.59
C GLU A 77 -19.35 -0.42 -6.21
N TYR A 78 -18.30 -1.06 -5.69
CA TYR A 78 -17.71 -0.77 -4.38
C TYR A 78 -16.41 0.04 -4.45
N SER A 79 -15.84 0.18 -5.65
CA SER A 79 -14.55 0.87 -5.86
C SER A 79 -14.59 2.35 -5.48
N VAL A 80 -15.75 3.01 -5.66
CA VAL A 80 -15.95 4.43 -5.32
C VAL A 80 -15.94 4.63 -3.80
N GLU A 81 -16.62 3.76 -3.06
CA GLU A 81 -16.70 3.85 -1.60
C GLU A 81 -15.35 3.51 -0.93
N LEU A 82 -14.63 2.51 -1.46
CA LEU A 82 -13.31 2.15 -0.97
C LEU A 82 -12.31 3.31 -1.09
N LYS A 83 -12.32 4.02 -2.21
CA LYS A 83 -11.46 5.21 -2.41
C LYS A 83 -11.78 6.30 -1.38
N ARG A 84 -13.07 6.54 -1.12
CA ARG A 84 -13.51 7.53 -0.16
C ARG A 84 -13.08 7.18 1.28
N LEU A 85 -13.17 5.91 1.66
CA LEU A 85 -12.69 5.42 2.96
C LEU A 85 -11.17 5.62 3.12
N ILE A 86 -10.39 5.33 2.07
CA ILE A 86 -8.94 5.52 2.08
C ILE A 86 -8.60 7.00 2.25
N GLU A 87 -9.27 7.89 1.51
CA GLU A 87 -9.05 9.34 1.62
C GLU A 87 -9.33 9.87 3.04
N MET A 88 -10.42 9.42 3.67
CA MET A 88 -10.74 9.82 5.05
C MET A 88 -9.70 9.35 6.08
N GLU A 89 -9.19 8.12 5.97
CA GLU A 89 -8.13 7.61 6.87
C GLU A 89 -6.79 8.36 6.67
N MET A 90 -6.56 8.86 5.46
CA MET A 90 -5.36 9.63 5.15
C MET A 90 -5.38 11.06 5.69
N GLU A 91 -6.53 11.73 5.73
CA GLU A 91 -6.66 13.07 6.33
C GLU A 91 -6.19 13.10 7.81
N GLY A 92 -6.33 11.98 8.53
CA GLY A 92 -5.87 11.83 9.92
C GLY A 92 -4.43 11.34 10.11
N SER A 93 -3.76 10.85 9.07
CA SER A 93 -2.41 10.24 9.14
C SER A 93 -1.27 11.19 8.76
N VAL A 94 -1.60 12.36 8.20
CA VAL A 94 -0.64 13.42 7.86
C VAL A 94 -0.54 14.38 9.05
N GLY A 95 0.20 13.96 10.09
CA GLY A 95 0.43 14.71 11.33
C GLY A 95 1.58 14.13 12.13
#